data_AF-M0PNS8-F1
#
_entry.id   AF-M0PNS8-F1
#
_cell.length_a   1.000
_cell.length_b   1.000
_cell.length_c   1.000
_cell.angle_alpha   90.00
_cell.angle_beta   90.00
_cell.angle_gamma   90.00
#
_symmetry.space_group_name_H-M   'P 1'
#
loop_
_entity.id
_entity.type
_entity.pdbx_description
1 polymer ?
#
loop_
_entity_poly.entity_id
_entity_poly.type
_entity_poly.pdbx_seq_one_letter_code
_entity_poly.pdbx_strand_id
1 'polypeptide(L)'
;MLIGTFYFIVKGWGVTDKEAREYYSITILVPGIASAAYLSMFFGIGLTEVTVAGEVLDIYYARYADWLFTTPLLLLDLALLAKVDRVSIGTLVGVDALMIVTGLIGALSHTPLARYSWWLFSTICMIVVLYFLATSLRAAAKERGPEVASTFNTLTALVLVLWTAYPILWIIGTEGAGVVGLGIETLLFMVLDVTAKVGFGFILLRSRAILGDTEAPEPSAGAEASAAD
;
A
#
# COMPACT_ATOMS: atom_id res chain seq x y z
N MET A 1 -1.31 10.95 5.18
CA MET A 1 -0.66 10.78 3.86
C MET A 1 0.29 11.92 3.54
N LEU A 2 -0.19 13.16 3.39
CA LEU A 2 0.60 14.31 2.93
C LEU A 2 1.91 14.53 3.73
N ILE A 3 1.83 14.49 5.07
CA ILE A 3 3.01 14.61 5.95
C ILE A 3 4.05 13.50 5.65
N GLY A 4 3.59 12.25 5.46
CA GLY A 4 4.46 11.12 5.11
C GLY A 4 5.12 11.31 3.74
N THR A 5 4.38 11.81 2.75
CA THR A 5 4.92 12.16 1.43
C THR A 5 6.04 13.18 1.54
N PHE A 6 5.82 14.31 2.22
CA PHE A 6 6.85 15.33 2.41
C PHE A 6 8.05 14.81 3.18
N TYR A 7 7.83 14.02 4.23
CA TYR A 7 8.91 13.39 4.98
C TYR A 7 9.80 12.53 4.08
N PHE A 8 9.22 11.68 3.22
CA PHE A 8 10.00 10.85 2.30
C PHE A 8 10.69 11.65 1.20
N ILE A 9 10.09 12.73 0.69
CA ILE A 9 10.73 13.65 -0.25
C ILE A 9 11.99 14.27 0.36
N VAL A 10 11.86 14.85 1.56
CA VAL A 10 12.98 15.49 2.26
C VAL A 10 14.06 14.46 2.57
N LYS A 11 13.68 13.26 3.03
CA LYS A 11 14.63 12.18 3.33
C LYS A 11 15.36 11.66 2.08
N GLY A 12 14.67 11.61 0.94
CA GLY A 12 15.26 11.20 -0.34
C GLY A 12 16.11 12.30 -0.99
N TRP A 13 16.06 13.53 -0.47
CA TRP A 13 16.79 14.65 -1.04
C TRP A 13 18.30 14.41 -0.90
N GLY A 14 19.02 14.37 -2.02
CA GLY A 14 20.46 14.16 -2.04
C GLY A 14 20.90 12.68 -2.07
N VAL A 15 19.96 11.72 -2.09
CA VAL A 15 20.29 10.31 -2.37
C VAL A 15 20.76 10.21 -3.83
N THR A 16 22.02 9.81 -4.03
CA THR A 16 22.65 9.68 -5.36
C THR A 16 22.73 8.24 -5.84
N ASP A 17 22.72 7.26 -4.94
CA ASP A 17 22.74 5.85 -5.30
C ASP A 17 21.52 5.47 -6.15
N LYS A 18 21.76 4.74 -7.24
CA LYS A 18 20.73 4.47 -8.24
C LYS A 18 19.66 3.51 -7.72
N GLU A 19 20.05 2.47 -6.99
CA GLU A 19 19.11 1.48 -6.45
C GLU A 19 18.28 2.11 -5.33
N ALA A 20 18.90 2.86 -4.42
CA ALA A 20 18.22 3.59 -3.36
C ALA A 20 17.17 4.57 -3.92
N ARG A 21 17.53 5.35 -4.97
CA ARG A 21 16.61 6.30 -5.62
C ARG A 21 15.36 5.64 -6.20
N GLU A 22 15.46 4.39 -6.63
CA GLU A 22 14.30 3.64 -7.13
C GLU A 22 13.29 3.40 -6.00
N TYR A 23 13.74 2.89 -4.85
CA TYR A 23 12.89 2.73 -3.66
C TYR A 23 12.31 4.06 -3.18
N TYR A 24 13.11 5.13 -3.10
CA TYR A 24 12.58 6.44 -2.72
C TYR A 24 11.49 6.93 -3.68
N SER A 25 11.70 6.79 -4.99
CA SER A 25 10.73 7.24 -5.99
C SER A 25 9.39 6.48 -5.85
N ILE A 26 9.44 5.16 -5.74
CA ILE A 26 8.26 4.31 -5.58
C ILE A 26 7.56 4.61 -4.25
N THR A 27 8.30 4.58 -3.13
CA THR A 27 7.76 4.78 -1.79
C THR A 27 7.22 6.20 -1.57
N ILE A 28 7.73 7.24 -2.25
CA ILE A 28 7.16 8.61 -2.20
C ILE A 28 5.81 8.68 -2.93
N LEU A 29 5.70 8.02 -4.08
CA LEU A 29 4.47 8.03 -4.89
C LEU A 29 3.31 7.38 -4.15
N VAL A 30 3.56 6.35 -3.34
CA VAL A 30 2.52 5.64 -2.58
C VAL A 30 1.67 6.58 -1.69
N PRO A 31 2.22 7.28 -0.68
CA PRO A 31 1.45 8.24 0.10
C PRO A 31 1.11 9.51 -0.71
N GLY A 32 1.83 9.85 -1.79
CA GLY A 32 1.48 10.96 -2.68
C GLY A 32 0.14 10.76 -3.38
N ILE A 33 -0.04 9.59 -4.01
CA ILE A 33 -1.31 9.17 -4.64
C ILE A 33 -2.41 9.09 -3.59
N ALA A 34 -2.14 8.43 -2.46
CA ALA A 34 -3.11 8.35 -1.38
C ALA A 34 -3.49 9.74 -0.82
N SER A 35 -2.58 10.72 -0.80
CA SER A 35 -2.92 12.09 -0.41
C SER A 35 -3.96 12.71 -1.33
N ALA A 36 -3.82 12.54 -2.64
CA ALA A 36 -4.80 13.03 -3.61
C ALA A 36 -6.16 12.33 -3.47
N ALA A 37 -6.16 11.00 -3.30
CA ALA A 37 -7.38 10.23 -3.12
C ALA A 37 -8.12 10.59 -1.83
N TYR A 38 -7.40 10.70 -0.70
CA TYR A 38 -7.99 11.11 0.58
C TYR A 38 -8.56 12.53 0.52
N LEU A 39 -7.89 13.45 -0.18
CA LEU A 39 -8.41 14.81 -0.39
C LEU A 39 -9.68 14.81 -1.27
N SER A 40 -9.71 13.96 -2.30
CA SER A 40 -10.89 13.76 -3.15
C SER A 40 -12.09 13.24 -2.35
N MET A 41 -11.89 12.24 -1.48
CA MET A 41 -12.93 11.74 -0.58
C MET A 41 -13.39 12.81 0.42
N PHE A 42 -12.45 13.57 0.99
CA PHE A 42 -12.76 14.64 1.94
C PHE A 42 -13.68 15.73 1.35
N PHE A 43 -13.47 16.12 0.10
CA PHE A 43 -14.34 17.09 -0.60
C PHE A 43 -15.58 16.46 -1.24
N GLY A 44 -15.82 15.16 -1.05
CA GLY A 44 -16.98 14.46 -1.63
C GLY A 44 -16.87 14.17 -3.13
N ILE A 45 -15.74 14.49 -3.78
CA ILE A 45 -15.51 14.19 -5.20
C ILE A 45 -15.41 12.68 -5.39
N GLY A 46 -14.70 12.00 -4.48
CA GLY A 46 -14.41 10.57 -4.53
C GLY A 46 -15.54 9.65 -4.03
N LEU A 47 -16.77 10.16 -3.95
CA LEU A 47 -17.95 9.49 -3.39
C LEU A 47 -19.03 9.34 -4.46
N THR A 48 -19.74 8.21 -4.46
CA THR A 48 -20.94 7.97 -5.26
C THR A 48 -21.95 7.15 -4.46
N GLU A 49 -23.21 7.19 -4.85
CA GLU A 49 -24.27 6.35 -4.27
C GLU A 49 -24.51 5.12 -5.16
N VAL A 50 -24.80 3.97 -4.52
CA VAL A 50 -25.19 2.73 -5.20
C VAL A 50 -26.41 2.15 -4.49
N THR A 51 -27.51 1.95 -5.22
CA THR A 51 -28.71 1.31 -4.67
C THR A 51 -28.56 -0.21 -4.67
N VAL A 52 -28.75 -0.84 -3.51
CA VAL A 52 -28.68 -2.29 -3.29
C VAL A 52 -29.88 -2.72 -2.46
N ALA A 53 -30.70 -3.63 -2.99
CA ALA A 53 -31.88 -4.16 -2.29
C ALA A 53 -32.85 -3.09 -1.72
N GLY A 54 -32.91 -1.91 -2.33
CA GLY A 54 -33.76 -0.79 -1.88
C GLY A 54 -33.10 0.17 -0.89
N GLU A 55 -31.87 -0.12 -0.46
CA GLU A 55 -31.06 0.78 0.36
C GLU A 55 -30.03 1.52 -0.51
N VAL A 56 -29.71 2.77 -0.14
CA VAL A 56 -28.69 3.57 -0.81
C VAL A 56 -27.40 3.47 0.00
N LEU A 57 -26.33 2.97 -0.63
CA LEU A 57 -25.00 2.85 -0.02
C LEU A 57 -24.07 3.93 -0.56
N ASP A 58 -23.36 4.59 0.34
CA ASP A 58 -22.28 5.53 0.02
C ASP A 58 -20.99 4.75 -0.30
N ILE A 59 -20.49 4.88 -1.52
CA ILE A 59 -19.30 4.20 -2.01
C ILE A 59 -18.19 5.21 -2.31
N TYR A 60 -17.12 5.14 -1.53
CA TYR A 60 -15.91 5.93 -1.78
C TYR A 60 -15.05 5.30 -2.90
N TYR A 61 -15.45 5.49 -4.16
CA TYR A 61 -14.76 4.91 -5.32
C TYR A 61 -13.29 5.34 -5.44
N ALA A 62 -12.93 6.52 -4.88
CA ALA A 62 -11.54 6.99 -4.84
C ALA A 62 -10.60 6.07 -4.05
N ARG A 63 -11.12 5.23 -3.13
CA ARG A 63 -10.32 4.17 -2.46
C ARG A 63 -9.73 3.19 -3.48
N TYR A 64 -10.54 2.73 -4.41
CA TYR A 64 -10.11 1.78 -5.43
C TYR A 64 -9.16 2.42 -6.44
N ALA A 65 -9.37 3.71 -6.77
CA ALA A 65 -8.41 4.45 -7.57
C ALA A 65 -7.05 4.58 -6.86
N ASP A 66 -7.02 4.89 -5.56
CA ASP A 66 -5.78 4.86 -4.75
C ASP A 66 -5.11 3.48 -4.83
N TRP A 67 -5.85 2.45 -4.41
CA TRP A 67 -5.30 1.10 -4.28
C TRP A 67 -4.81 0.54 -5.61
N LEU A 68 -5.49 0.82 -6.73
CA LEU A 68 -5.08 0.36 -8.06
C LEU A 68 -3.66 0.77 -8.45
N PHE A 69 -3.16 1.90 -7.93
CA PHE A 69 -1.78 2.31 -8.15
C PHE A 69 -0.88 2.00 -6.97
N THR A 70 -1.36 2.15 -5.73
CA THR A 70 -0.50 2.02 -4.56
C THR A 70 -0.20 0.57 -4.18
N THR A 71 -1.12 -0.38 -4.39
CA THR A 71 -0.83 -1.79 -4.12
C THR A 71 0.21 -2.38 -5.08
N PRO A 72 0.19 -2.09 -6.41
CA PRO A 72 1.29 -2.50 -7.28
C PRO A 72 2.65 -1.87 -6.91
N LEU A 73 2.66 -0.60 -6.49
CA LEU A 73 3.90 0.08 -6.09
C LEU A 73 4.50 -0.54 -4.81
N LEU A 74 3.67 -0.87 -3.81
CA LEU A 74 4.12 -1.58 -2.60
C LEU A 74 4.68 -2.98 -2.94
N LEU A 75 4.04 -3.69 -3.86
CA LEU A 75 4.50 -5.00 -4.33
C LEU A 75 5.79 -4.89 -5.13
N LEU A 76 5.96 -3.81 -5.91
CA LEU A 76 7.19 -3.52 -6.64
C LEU A 76 8.36 -3.28 -5.68
N ASP A 77 8.18 -2.51 -4.61
CA ASP A 77 9.20 -2.33 -3.57
C ASP A 77 9.67 -3.69 -2.99
N LEU A 78 8.74 -4.59 -2.66
CA LEU A 78 9.08 -5.94 -2.18
C LEU A 78 9.77 -6.79 -3.25
N ALA A 79 9.31 -6.72 -4.49
CA ALA A 79 9.87 -7.51 -5.58
C ALA A 79 11.30 -7.06 -5.96
N LEU A 80 11.56 -5.75 -5.93
CA LEU A 80 12.91 -5.18 -6.08
C LEU A 80 13.81 -5.61 -4.93
N LEU A 81 13.30 -5.59 -3.70
CA LEU A 81 14.02 -6.04 -2.53
C LEU A 81 14.39 -7.54 -2.62
N ALA A 82 13.49 -8.37 -3.15
CA ALA A 82 13.75 -9.79 -3.39
C ALA A 82 14.54 -10.06 -4.70
N LYS A 83 14.70 -9.07 -5.58
CA LYS A 83 15.35 -9.16 -6.89
C LYS A 83 14.78 -10.27 -7.79
N VAL A 84 13.46 -10.44 -7.77
CA VAL A 84 12.77 -11.42 -8.61
C VAL A 84 12.68 -10.96 -10.07
N ASP A 85 12.43 -11.90 -10.97
CA ASP A 85 12.36 -11.63 -12.41
C ASP A 85 11.08 -10.87 -12.82
N ARG A 86 11.12 -10.30 -14.02
CA ARG A 86 10.03 -9.48 -14.58
C ARG A 86 8.71 -10.24 -14.78
N VAL A 87 8.74 -11.56 -14.99
CA VAL A 87 7.53 -12.37 -15.10
C VAL A 87 6.89 -12.49 -13.73
N SER A 88 7.68 -12.78 -12.69
CA SER A 88 7.21 -12.78 -11.30
C SER A 88 6.60 -11.44 -10.90
N ILE A 89 7.24 -10.32 -11.23
CA ILE A 89 6.70 -8.96 -11.01
C ILE A 89 5.38 -8.78 -11.76
N GLY A 90 5.35 -9.12 -13.06
CA GLY A 90 4.16 -8.98 -13.89
C GLY A 90 2.98 -9.83 -13.40
N THR A 91 3.22 -11.05 -12.92
CA THR A 91 2.20 -11.89 -12.30
C THR A 91 1.68 -11.26 -11.01
N LEU A 92 2.58 -10.79 -10.13
CA LEU A 92 2.21 -10.20 -8.85
C LEU A 92 1.33 -8.95 -9.05
N VAL A 93 1.78 -8.03 -9.91
CA VAL A 93 1.05 -6.79 -10.24
C VAL A 93 -0.25 -7.08 -11.00
N GLY A 94 -0.26 -8.06 -11.91
CA GLY A 94 -1.45 -8.41 -12.68
C GLY A 94 -2.56 -9.00 -11.81
N VAL A 95 -2.22 -9.90 -10.88
CA VAL A 95 -3.19 -10.48 -9.93
C VAL A 95 -3.64 -9.44 -8.92
N ASP A 96 -2.77 -8.54 -8.49
CA ASP A 96 -3.11 -7.42 -7.61
C ASP A 96 -4.06 -6.42 -8.29
N ALA A 97 -3.81 -6.03 -9.53
CA ALA A 97 -4.75 -5.19 -10.29
C ALA A 97 -6.11 -5.89 -10.45
N LEU A 98 -6.13 -7.21 -10.71
CA LEU A 98 -7.35 -7.99 -10.78
C LEU A 98 -8.11 -8.01 -9.44
N MET A 99 -7.39 -8.12 -8.31
CA MET A 99 -7.95 -8.01 -6.96
C MET A 99 -8.66 -6.67 -6.77
N ILE A 100 -8.01 -5.55 -7.10
CA ILE A 100 -8.60 -4.21 -6.92
C ILE A 100 -9.78 -3.98 -7.87
N VAL A 101 -9.65 -4.34 -9.14
CA VAL A 101 -10.72 -4.18 -10.14
C VAL A 101 -11.95 -4.98 -9.75
N THR A 102 -11.78 -6.23 -9.33
CA THR A 102 -12.93 -7.06 -8.90
C THR A 102 -13.53 -6.58 -7.58
N GLY A 103 -12.72 -6.04 -6.67
CA GLY A 103 -13.21 -5.34 -5.48
C GLY A 103 -14.09 -4.13 -5.82
N LEU A 104 -13.67 -3.30 -6.80
CA LEU A 104 -14.45 -2.16 -7.27
C LEU A 104 -15.76 -2.59 -7.95
N ILE A 105 -15.73 -3.63 -8.79
CA ILE A 105 -16.94 -4.21 -9.39
C ILE A 105 -17.90 -4.69 -8.30
N GLY A 106 -17.37 -5.33 -7.25
CA GLY A 106 -18.15 -5.70 -6.06
C GLY A 106 -18.79 -4.48 -5.38
N ALA A 107 -18.01 -3.42 -5.13
CA ALA A 107 -18.49 -2.20 -4.48
C ALA A 107 -19.57 -1.45 -5.28
N LEU A 108 -19.56 -1.57 -6.61
CA LEU A 108 -20.53 -0.93 -7.50
C LEU A 108 -21.68 -1.87 -7.92
N SER A 109 -21.69 -3.12 -7.45
CA SER A 109 -22.75 -4.08 -7.79
C SER A 109 -24.04 -3.80 -7.04
N HIS A 110 -25.17 -3.94 -7.75
CA HIS A 110 -26.52 -3.58 -7.27
C HIS A 110 -27.27 -4.71 -6.54
N THR A 111 -26.73 -5.93 -6.49
CA THR A 111 -27.36 -7.06 -5.79
C THR A 111 -26.41 -7.63 -4.74
N PRO A 112 -26.91 -8.01 -3.55
CA PRO A 112 -26.05 -8.60 -2.51
C PRO A 112 -25.25 -9.80 -3.03
N LEU A 113 -25.89 -10.71 -3.77
CA LEU A 113 -25.23 -11.89 -4.33
C LEU A 113 -24.02 -11.53 -5.22
N ALA A 114 -24.15 -10.52 -6.09
CA ALA A 114 -23.04 -10.08 -6.93
C ALA A 114 -21.91 -9.47 -6.10
N ARG A 115 -22.23 -8.64 -5.10
CA ARG A 115 -21.26 -8.02 -4.19
C ARG A 115 -20.42 -9.07 -3.46
N TYR A 116 -21.08 -10.05 -2.83
CA TYR A 116 -20.41 -11.15 -2.12
C TYR A 116 -19.59 -12.05 -3.05
N SER A 117 -20.06 -12.28 -4.27
CA SER A 117 -19.34 -13.10 -5.26
C SER A 117 -18.05 -12.42 -5.73
N TRP A 118 -18.12 -11.12 -6.02
CA TRP A 118 -16.94 -10.33 -6.41
C TRP A 118 -15.96 -10.13 -5.26
N TRP A 119 -16.46 -9.95 -4.04
CA TRP A 119 -15.63 -9.94 -2.83
C TRP A 119 -14.86 -11.25 -2.68
N LEU A 120 -15.51 -12.41 -2.84
CA LEU A 120 -14.86 -13.71 -2.72
C LEU A 120 -13.78 -13.87 -3.80
N PHE A 121 -14.09 -13.49 -5.05
CA PHE A 121 -13.13 -13.52 -6.15
C PHE A 121 -11.91 -12.64 -5.86
N SER A 122 -12.12 -11.38 -5.46
CA SER A 122 -11.06 -10.44 -5.08
C SER A 122 -10.22 -10.98 -3.92
N THR A 123 -10.86 -11.59 -2.92
CA THR A 123 -10.18 -12.22 -1.78
C THR A 123 -9.30 -13.40 -2.21
N ILE A 124 -9.74 -14.22 -3.17
CA ILE A 124 -8.91 -15.29 -3.74
C ILE A 124 -7.67 -14.70 -4.43
N CYS A 125 -7.83 -13.63 -5.21
CA CYS A 125 -6.69 -12.93 -5.82
C CYS A 125 -5.71 -12.41 -4.75
N MET A 126 -6.22 -11.82 -3.66
CA MET A 126 -5.40 -11.41 -2.52
C MET A 126 -4.62 -12.58 -1.92
N ILE A 127 -5.28 -13.72 -1.67
CA ILE A 127 -4.64 -14.92 -1.10
C ILE A 127 -3.51 -15.41 -2.01
N VAL A 128 -3.70 -15.38 -3.33
CA VAL A 128 -2.65 -15.72 -4.30
C VAL A 128 -1.46 -14.76 -4.18
N VAL A 129 -1.69 -13.45 -4.14
CA VAL A 129 -0.62 -12.45 -3.94
C VAL A 129 0.14 -12.70 -2.64
N LEU A 130 -0.56 -12.87 -1.52
CA LEU A 130 0.05 -13.13 -0.22
C LEU A 130 0.82 -14.45 -0.19
N TYR A 131 0.33 -15.49 -0.87
CA TYR A 131 1.02 -16.76 -1.01
C TYR A 131 2.35 -16.60 -1.76
N PHE A 132 2.36 -15.89 -2.90
CA PHE A 132 3.59 -15.60 -3.65
C PHE A 132 4.61 -14.80 -2.82
N LEU A 133 4.16 -13.80 -2.06
CA LEU A 133 5.01 -13.04 -1.14
C LEU A 133 5.62 -13.93 -0.05
N ALA A 134 4.80 -14.77 0.58
CA ALA A 134 5.21 -15.59 1.70
C ALA A 134 6.12 -16.76 1.30
N THR A 135 6.09 -17.18 0.03
CA THR A 135 6.85 -18.32 -0.50
C THR A 135 7.97 -17.87 -1.44
N SER A 136 7.69 -17.71 -2.73
CA SER A 136 8.68 -17.46 -3.79
C SER A 136 9.54 -16.22 -3.52
N LEU A 137 8.92 -15.08 -3.19
CA LEU A 137 9.68 -13.84 -2.96
C LEU A 137 10.46 -13.90 -1.64
N ARG A 138 9.91 -14.53 -0.61
CA ARG A 138 10.62 -14.76 0.65
C ARG A 138 11.86 -15.63 0.46
N ALA A 139 11.76 -16.69 -0.36
CA ALA A 139 12.90 -17.53 -0.70
C ALA A 139 13.98 -16.75 -1.45
N ALA A 140 13.59 -15.97 -2.47
CA ALA A 140 14.53 -15.13 -3.23
C ALA A 140 15.21 -14.07 -2.34
N ALA A 141 14.46 -13.39 -1.45
CA ALA A 141 15.03 -12.42 -0.53
C ALA A 141 16.03 -13.05 0.46
N LYS A 142 15.82 -14.32 0.86
CA LYS A 142 16.75 -15.06 1.73
C LYS A 142 18.12 -15.26 1.07
N GLU A 143 18.17 -15.46 -0.24
CA GLU A 143 19.41 -15.64 -1.00
C GLU A 143 20.23 -14.35 -1.12
N ARG A 144 19.62 -13.19 -0.84
CA ARG A 144 20.27 -11.87 -0.92
C ARG A 144 21.07 -11.47 0.32
N GLY A 145 21.01 -12.27 1.38
CA GLY A 145 21.75 -12.04 2.61
C GLY A 145 20.87 -11.59 3.79
N PRO A 146 21.42 -11.57 5.01
CA PRO A 146 20.65 -11.42 6.25
C PRO A 146 19.88 -10.10 6.36
N GLU A 147 20.46 -8.98 5.93
CA GLU A 147 19.88 -7.64 6.05
C GLU A 147 18.66 -7.47 5.15
N VAL A 148 18.77 -7.92 3.89
CA VAL A 148 17.68 -7.93 2.92
C VAL A 148 16.58 -8.88 3.39
N ALA A 149 16.93 -10.10 3.79
CA ALA A 149 15.98 -11.09 4.27
C ALA A 149 15.21 -10.60 5.50
N SER A 150 15.89 -9.97 6.47
CA SER A 150 15.27 -9.40 7.66
C SER A 150 14.26 -8.30 7.30
N THR A 151 14.67 -7.34 6.46
CA THR A 151 13.81 -6.24 6.01
C THR A 151 12.60 -6.77 5.25
N PHE A 152 12.83 -7.68 4.30
CA PHE A 152 11.78 -8.31 3.52
C PHE A 152 10.79 -9.06 4.41
N ASN A 153 11.27 -9.82 5.41
CA ASN A 153 10.42 -10.57 6.32
C ASN A 153 9.53 -9.65 7.17
N THR A 154 10.08 -8.55 7.70
CA THR A 154 9.32 -7.56 8.47
C THR A 154 8.24 -6.90 7.62
N LEU A 155 8.59 -6.42 6.43
CA LEU A 155 7.63 -5.78 5.52
C LEU A 155 6.57 -6.78 5.03
N THR A 156 6.96 -8.02 4.72
CA THR A 156 6.02 -9.07 4.31
C THR A 156 5.06 -9.44 5.44
N ALA A 157 5.54 -9.55 6.68
CA ALA A 157 4.67 -9.81 7.83
C ALA A 157 3.64 -8.67 8.03
N LEU A 158 4.09 -7.42 7.90
CA LEU A 158 3.22 -6.26 7.94
C LEU A 158 2.15 -6.32 6.84
N VAL A 159 2.55 -6.58 5.59
CA VAL A 159 1.64 -6.69 4.44
C VAL A 159 0.63 -7.82 4.65
N LEU A 160 1.06 -9.01 5.03
CA LEU A 160 0.16 -10.16 5.25
C LEU A 160 -0.93 -9.83 6.28
N VAL A 161 -0.56 -9.22 7.41
CA VAL A 161 -1.51 -8.87 8.48
C VAL A 161 -2.43 -7.74 8.05
N LEU A 162 -1.89 -6.63 7.54
CA LEU A 162 -2.68 -5.47 7.21
C LEU A 162 -3.59 -5.73 6.00
N TRP A 163 -3.08 -6.34 4.93
CA TRP A 163 -3.86 -6.56 3.71
C TRP A 163 -5.02 -7.52 3.95
N THR A 164 -4.83 -8.53 4.80
CA THR A 164 -5.93 -9.43 5.20
C THR A 164 -7.05 -8.70 5.95
N ALA A 165 -6.76 -7.59 6.64
CA ALA A 165 -7.77 -6.81 7.33
C ALA A 165 -8.70 -6.04 6.36
N TYR A 166 -8.26 -5.69 5.15
CA TYR A 166 -9.08 -4.95 4.17
C TYR A 166 -10.34 -5.72 3.74
N PRO A 167 -10.28 -6.96 3.23
CA PRO A 167 -11.49 -7.69 2.85
C PRO A 167 -12.38 -8.04 4.06
N ILE A 168 -11.80 -8.19 5.25
CA ILE A 168 -12.58 -8.38 6.49
C ILE A 168 -13.36 -7.12 6.82
N LEU A 169 -12.71 -5.95 6.78
CA LEU A 169 -13.38 -4.68 7.04
C LEU A 169 -14.47 -4.42 6.00
N TRP A 170 -14.17 -4.63 4.72
CA TRP A 170 -15.14 -4.47 3.64
C TRP A 170 -16.38 -5.36 3.81
N ILE A 171 -16.19 -6.63 4.21
CA ILE A 171 -17.31 -7.57 4.31
C ILE A 171 -18.21 -7.31 5.52
N ILE A 172 -17.66 -6.79 6.61
CA ILE A 172 -18.44 -6.41 7.80
C ILE A 172 -18.96 -4.96 7.74
N GLY A 173 -18.36 -4.14 6.89
CA GLY A 173 -18.67 -2.73 6.67
C GLY A 173 -19.87 -2.50 5.77
N THR A 174 -20.05 -1.24 5.36
CA THR A 174 -21.23 -0.78 4.63
C THR A 174 -21.30 -1.35 3.22
N GLU A 175 -20.16 -1.67 2.60
CA GLU A 175 -20.15 -2.32 1.30
C GLU A 175 -20.59 -3.80 1.34
N GLY A 176 -20.55 -4.43 2.52
CA GLY A 176 -20.89 -5.84 2.72
C GLY A 176 -22.13 -6.03 3.59
N ALA A 177 -21.93 -6.52 4.82
CA ALA A 177 -22.99 -6.92 5.74
C ALA A 177 -23.59 -5.77 6.57
N GLY A 178 -22.99 -4.57 6.53
CA GLY A 178 -23.50 -3.38 7.22
C GLY A 178 -23.45 -3.45 8.75
N VAL A 179 -22.63 -4.35 9.33
CA VAL A 179 -22.48 -4.48 10.80
C VAL A 179 -21.69 -3.30 11.37
N VAL A 180 -20.72 -2.80 10.61
CA VAL A 180 -19.93 -1.62 10.94
C VAL A 180 -20.41 -0.45 10.08
N GLY A 181 -20.79 0.66 10.72
CA GLY A 181 -21.22 1.87 10.02
C GLY A 181 -20.08 2.65 9.36
N LEU A 182 -20.42 3.45 8.34
CA LEU A 182 -19.46 4.14 7.46
C LEU A 182 -18.40 4.98 8.18
N GLY A 183 -18.77 5.63 9.30
CA GLY A 183 -17.83 6.44 10.08
C GLY A 183 -16.69 5.62 10.71
N ILE A 184 -17.03 4.47 11.31
CA ILE A 184 -16.04 3.56 11.91
C ILE A 184 -15.24 2.86 10.81
N GLU A 185 -15.91 2.42 9.76
CA GLU A 185 -15.26 1.82 8.59
C GLU A 185 -14.23 2.76 7.97
N THR A 186 -14.59 4.03 7.77
CA THR A 186 -13.68 5.04 7.22
C THR A 186 -12.49 5.30 8.14
N LEU A 187 -12.70 5.33 9.46
CA LEU A 187 -11.63 5.44 10.44
C LEU A 187 -10.67 4.25 10.36
N LEU A 188 -11.20 3.02 10.29
CA LEU A 188 -10.40 1.81 10.25
C LEU A 188 -9.59 1.71 8.95
N PHE A 189 -10.19 2.00 7.80
CA PHE A 189 -9.43 2.08 6.54
C PHE A 189 -8.35 3.16 6.58
N MET A 190 -8.60 4.31 7.22
CA MET A 190 -7.58 5.35 7.39
C MET A 190 -6.38 4.85 8.20
N VAL A 191 -6.61 4.15 9.31
CA VAL A 191 -5.54 3.55 10.12
C VAL A 191 -4.78 2.50 9.32
N LEU A 192 -5.49 1.61 8.61
CA LEU A 192 -4.88 0.59 7.75
C LEU A 192 -4.01 1.24 6.67
N ASP A 193 -4.53 2.22 5.95
CA ASP A 193 -3.82 2.88 4.86
C ASP A 193 -2.59 3.63 5.35
N VAL A 194 -2.69 4.43 6.42
CA VAL A 194 -1.53 5.14 6.96
C VAL A 194 -0.44 4.16 7.38
N THR A 195 -0.81 3.04 8.00
CA THR A 195 0.15 2.01 8.43
C THR A 195 0.77 1.26 7.24
N ALA A 196 -0.05 0.85 6.27
CA ALA A 196 0.38 0.09 5.09
C ALA A 196 1.17 0.93 4.09
N LYS A 197 1.03 2.26 4.11
CA LYS A 197 1.71 3.18 3.19
C LYS A 197 2.87 3.91 3.88
N VAL A 198 2.59 4.71 4.90
CA VAL A 198 3.61 5.50 5.62
C VAL A 198 4.40 4.62 6.58
N GLY A 199 3.74 3.73 7.33
CA GLY A 199 4.43 2.79 8.21
C GLY A 199 5.37 1.85 7.44
N PHE A 200 4.87 1.27 6.35
CA PHE A 200 5.69 0.47 5.42
C PHE A 200 6.89 1.26 4.88
N GLY A 201 6.67 2.45 4.32
CA GLY A 201 7.74 3.26 3.75
C GLY A 201 8.79 3.70 4.77
N PHE A 202 8.38 3.92 6.02
CA PHE A 202 9.30 4.28 7.09
C PHE A 202 10.24 3.12 7.46
N ILE A 203 9.73 1.89 7.49
CA ILE A 203 10.52 0.68 7.73
C ILE A 203 11.49 0.46 6.56
N LEU A 204 10.98 0.49 5.32
CA LEU A 204 11.78 0.24 4.12
C LEU A 204 12.90 1.27 3.97
N LEU A 205 12.57 2.56 4.01
CA LEU A 205 13.52 3.63 3.72
C LEU A 205 14.57 3.84 4.84
N ARG A 206 14.41 3.21 6.01
CA ARG A 206 15.42 3.21 7.08
C ARG A 206 16.38 2.01 6.98
N SER A 207 16.06 1.02 6.15
CA SER A 207 16.84 -0.20 6.10
C SER A 207 18.15 -0.03 5.34
N ARG A 208 19.23 -0.65 5.86
CA ARG A 208 20.49 -0.82 5.13
C ARG A 208 20.33 -1.65 3.86
N ALA A 209 19.28 -2.46 3.78
CA ALA A 209 18.97 -3.27 2.60
C ALA A 209 18.79 -2.45 1.31
N ILE A 210 18.46 -1.15 1.43
CA ILE A 210 18.35 -0.24 0.28
C ILE A 210 19.42 0.86 0.26
N LEU A 211 20.17 1.03 1.35
CA LEU A 211 21.17 2.10 1.51
C LEU A 211 22.61 1.60 1.33
N GLY A 212 22.86 0.29 1.34
CA GLY A 212 24.22 -0.26 1.35
C GLY A 212 24.97 0.06 2.66
N ASP A 213 26.31 0.04 2.62
CA ASP A 213 27.18 0.41 3.75
C ASP A 213 27.23 1.92 4.02
N THR A 214 26.63 2.74 3.16
CA THR A 214 26.50 4.17 3.41
C THR A 214 25.43 4.43 4.46
N GLU A 215 25.83 5.10 5.55
CA GLU A 215 24.89 5.55 6.59
C GLU A 215 23.75 6.36 5.96
N ALA A 216 22.53 6.12 6.45
CA ALA A 216 21.36 6.90 6.05
C ALA A 216 21.69 8.39 6.18
N PRO A 217 21.37 9.25 5.18
CA PRO A 217 21.62 10.68 5.29
C PRO A 217 20.90 11.18 6.55
N GLU A 218 21.66 11.68 7.53
CA GLU A 218 21.07 12.39 8.64
C GLU A 218 20.40 13.65 8.09
N PRO A 219 19.18 13.99 8.52
CA PRO A 219 18.59 15.27 8.16
C PRO A 219 19.53 16.37 8.65
N SER A 220 20.02 17.19 7.72
CA SER A 220 21.03 18.22 7.99
C SER A 220 20.64 19.04 9.22
N ALA A 221 21.30 18.80 10.35
CA ALA A 221 21.34 19.76 11.43
C ALA A 221 22.01 21.02 10.87
N GLY A 222 21.33 22.15 11.00
CA GLY A 222 21.64 23.39 10.30
C GLY A 222 23.10 23.79 10.36
N ALA A 223 23.62 24.20 9.20
CA ALA A 223 24.84 24.99 9.10
C ALA A 223 24.60 26.36 9.75
N GLU A 224 24.83 26.48 11.05
CA GLU A 224 24.91 27.77 11.74
C GLU A 224 25.78 27.63 13.00
N ALA A 225 27.08 27.87 12.84
CA ALA A 225 27.98 28.54 13.80
C ALA A 225 29.46 28.32 13.41
N SER A 226 29.89 28.90 12.28
CA SER A 226 31.31 29.22 12.06
C SER A 226 31.43 30.62 11.48
N ALA A 227 31.07 31.61 12.28
CA ALA A 227 31.39 33.01 12.01
C ALA A 227 31.49 33.74 13.36
N ALA A 228 32.60 33.51 14.05
CA ALA A 228 33.10 34.39 15.11
C ALA A 228 34.61 34.14 15.23
N ASP A 229 35.37 34.85 14.39
CA ASP A 229 36.73 35.32 14.66
C ASP A 229 36.83 36.74 14.07
#